data_AF-A0A2E0Z7E6-F1
#
_entry.id   AF-A0A2E0Z7E6-F1
#
_cell.length_a   1.000
_cell.length_b   1.000
_cell.length_c   1.000
_cell.angle_alpha   90.00
_cell.angle_beta   90.00
_cell.angle_gamma   90.00
#
_symmetry.space_group_name_H-M   'P 1'
#
loop_
_entity.id
_entity.type
_entity.pdbx_description
1 polymer ?
#
loop_
_entity_poly.entity_id
_entity_poly.type
_entity_poly.pdbx_seq_one_letter_code
_entity_poly.pdbx_strand_id
1 'polypeptide(L)'
;MIKKRQFAIVGIPLSRPEIVDFLVPPQPKARGSKITIVGQRPSPTTEAKWIKHLAETAVPTVEDLLQIDDPHGHLVERATDRLVPVEFLAEPDFLTRDLGGWVSNYFGTIGYEPPLANGDPLLNRAEILRDFGSQIRFFGADPHQVAKRLEEETGMGIEAIVQAFCRLHTIRQHHLGQRPTLPTHMAYIDRLYTEIAEECSFAAKDQPAIPNHILLDELLGQLVILELLRRTAVADQNHSVSDVIAAWQETHKQASGLQLLLKGEYIIGRHRRSTILIAPELGVVVKQPAPEPFHEIELGARMVNGRPENWPVMTEDGALVTARGRLRLILEENLVPRISRAFGYNTQFSSLLGLTIEPFIQGDTVLEAVWGNAARLTPALYEEIVLHQLVCEQLGIENGDWHAANFIVRQPDGAIVHVDWGAARPLRPDERTPGGESARLHQVRNIAFSFKHPPLVARVEQLHDALTRDDGRVAALQTRAQELSKK
;
A
#
# COMPACT_ATOMS: atom_id res chain seq x y z
N MET A 1 -3.86 -33.45 -24.61
CA MET A 1 -4.25 -32.03 -24.70
C MET A 1 -3.65 -31.35 -23.48
N ILE A 2 -2.63 -30.50 -23.64
CA ILE A 2 -2.03 -29.80 -22.48
C ILE A 2 -3.07 -28.79 -22.00
N LYS A 3 -3.60 -28.96 -20.78
CA LYS A 3 -4.53 -27.99 -20.20
C LYS A 3 -3.80 -26.66 -20.07
N LYS A 4 -4.24 -25.64 -20.80
CA LYS A 4 -3.64 -24.30 -20.76
C LYS A 4 -4.06 -23.66 -19.43
N ARG A 5 -3.09 -23.16 -18.67
CA ARG A 5 -3.35 -22.37 -17.46
C ARG A 5 -4.24 -21.17 -17.81
N GLN A 6 -5.26 -20.95 -16.99
CA GLN A 6 -6.15 -19.80 -17.06
C GLN A 6 -5.91 -18.87 -15.86
N PHE A 7 -6.17 -17.59 -16.04
CA PHE A 7 -6.11 -16.57 -15.01
C PHE A 7 -7.50 -15.98 -14.81
N ALA A 8 -7.88 -15.79 -13.55
CA ALA A 8 -9.12 -15.14 -13.19
C ALA A 8 -8.95 -14.32 -11.92
N ILE A 9 -9.76 -13.28 -11.78
CA ILE A 9 -10.00 -12.65 -10.48
C ILE A 9 -11.08 -13.46 -9.77
N VAL A 10 -10.80 -13.82 -8.52
CA VAL A 10 -11.71 -14.58 -7.69
C VAL A 10 -11.99 -13.88 -6.38
N GLY A 11 -13.21 -14.08 -5.87
CA GLY A 11 -13.55 -13.87 -4.47
C GLY A 11 -13.74 -15.21 -3.77
N ILE A 12 -13.13 -15.41 -2.60
CA ILE A 12 -13.26 -16.61 -1.79
C ILE A 12 -13.69 -16.18 -0.38
N PRO A 13 -14.91 -16.51 0.07
CA PRO A 13 -15.34 -16.17 1.42
C PRO A 13 -14.65 -17.10 2.41
N LEU A 14 -13.68 -16.58 3.17
CA LEU A 14 -12.84 -17.36 4.06
C LEU A 14 -13.51 -17.73 5.39
N SER A 15 -14.64 -17.09 5.69
CA SER A 15 -15.44 -17.34 6.90
C SER A 15 -16.27 -18.63 6.84
N ARG A 16 -16.23 -19.39 5.74
CA ARG A 16 -17.02 -20.62 5.59
C ARG A 16 -16.44 -21.75 6.45
N PRO A 17 -17.26 -22.56 7.14
CA PRO A 17 -16.78 -23.57 8.09
C PRO A 17 -15.72 -24.50 7.52
N GLU A 18 -15.93 -25.05 6.34
CA GLU A 18 -14.99 -25.95 5.68
C GLU A 18 -13.66 -25.30 5.27
N ILE A 19 -13.63 -23.98 5.08
CA ILE A 19 -12.39 -23.22 4.84
C ILE A 19 -11.69 -22.97 6.17
N VAL A 20 -12.44 -22.59 7.21
CA VAL A 20 -11.90 -22.41 8.56
C VAL A 20 -11.25 -23.70 9.06
N ASP A 21 -11.93 -24.84 8.93
CA ASP A 21 -11.40 -26.17 9.28
C ASP A 21 -10.14 -26.54 8.46
N PHE A 22 -10.04 -26.03 7.23
CA PHE A 22 -8.89 -26.22 6.36
C PHE A 22 -7.72 -25.26 6.64
N LEU A 23 -7.98 -24.07 7.18
CA LEU A 23 -6.92 -23.10 7.49
C LEU A 23 -6.45 -23.19 8.95
N VAL A 24 -7.33 -23.60 9.87
CA VAL A 24 -7.11 -23.55 11.32
C VAL A 24 -7.20 -24.96 11.95
N PRO A 25 -6.21 -25.39 12.75
CA PRO A 25 -4.94 -24.70 13.01
C PRO A 25 -4.01 -24.75 11.77
N PRO A 26 -3.15 -23.73 11.58
CA PRO A 26 -2.15 -23.74 10.53
C PRO A 26 -1.28 -24.99 10.60
N GLN A 27 -1.10 -25.65 9.46
CA GLN A 27 -0.24 -26.84 9.37
C GLN A 27 1.20 -26.44 9.05
N PRO A 28 2.23 -27.09 9.62
CA PRO A 28 3.63 -26.78 9.31
C PRO A 28 3.96 -27.05 7.84
N LYS A 29 3.41 -28.14 7.29
CA LYS A 29 3.54 -28.47 5.87
C LYS A 29 2.37 -27.89 5.09
N ALA A 30 2.69 -27.08 4.09
CA ALA A 30 1.69 -26.51 3.18
C ALA A 30 0.81 -27.60 2.54
N ARG A 31 -0.48 -27.31 2.40
CA ARG A 31 -1.51 -28.25 1.90
C ARG A 31 -2.50 -27.59 0.94
N GLY A 32 -3.29 -28.42 0.28
CA GLY A 32 -4.24 -27.99 -0.75
C GLY A 32 -3.62 -27.87 -2.13
N SER A 33 -4.34 -27.20 -3.03
CA SER A 33 -3.93 -27.02 -4.42
C SER A 33 -2.79 -26.02 -4.54
N LYS A 34 -1.87 -26.30 -5.46
CA LYS A 34 -0.88 -25.32 -5.92
C LYS A 34 -1.51 -24.44 -6.99
N ILE A 35 -1.63 -23.16 -6.70
CA ILE A 35 -2.12 -22.15 -7.64
C ILE A 35 -1.04 -21.11 -7.88
N THR A 36 -1.18 -20.36 -8.97
CA THR A 36 -0.34 -19.17 -9.21
C THR A 36 -1.08 -17.94 -8.69
N ILE A 37 -0.41 -17.00 -8.06
CA ILE A 37 -0.97 -15.70 -7.69
C ILE A 37 -0.07 -14.57 -8.19
N VAL A 38 -0.60 -13.36 -8.25
CA VAL A 38 0.20 -12.16 -8.50
C VAL A 38 0.80 -11.67 -7.17
N GLY A 39 2.12 -11.75 -7.05
CA GLY A 39 2.91 -11.28 -5.92
C GLY A 39 3.04 -9.74 -5.86
N GLN A 40 3.71 -9.25 -4.83
CA GLN A 40 3.93 -7.79 -4.65
C GLN A 40 5.02 -7.24 -5.56
N ARG A 41 6.01 -8.06 -5.92
CA ARG A 41 7.22 -7.67 -6.66
C ARG A 41 7.45 -8.67 -7.82
N PRO A 42 8.15 -8.24 -8.89
CA PRO A 42 8.57 -9.15 -9.95
C PRO A 42 9.42 -10.30 -9.39
N SER A 43 9.34 -11.47 -10.02
CA SER A 43 10.19 -12.59 -9.64
C SER A 43 11.66 -12.28 -9.93
N PRO A 44 12.63 -12.84 -9.17
CA PRO A 44 14.06 -12.65 -9.44
C PRO A 44 14.46 -13.03 -10.88
N THR A 45 13.81 -14.05 -11.45
CA THR A 45 14.03 -14.50 -12.84
C THR A 45 13.52 -13.47 -13.84
N THR A 46 12.35 -12.86 -13.59
CA THR A 46 11.80 -11.80 -14.44
C THR A 46 12.72 -10.59 -14.41
N GLU A 47 13.13 -10.15 -13.22
CA GLU A 47 14.01 -9.01 -13.05
C GLU A 47 15.37 -9.25 -13.74
N ALA A 48 15.98 -10.41 -13.58
CA ALA A 48 17.25 -10.74 -14.26
C ALA A 48 17.12 -10.71 -15.79
N LYS A 49 16.00 -11.18 -16.35
CA LYS A 49 15.74 -11.09 -17.80
C LYS A 49 15.57 -9.64 -18.25
N TRP A 50 14.85 -8.84 -17.48
CA TRP A 50 14.67 -7.42 -17.75
C TRP A 50 15.99 -6.66 -17.71
N ILE A 51 16.81 -6.85 -16.67
CA ILE A 51 18.15 -6.25 -16.57
C ILE A 51 19.05 -6.67 -17.74
N LYS A 52 18.98 -7.94 -18.15
CA LYS A 52 19.73 -8.43 -19.32
C LYS A 52 19.28 -7.72 -20.60
N HIS A 53 17.97 -7.62 -20.82
CA HIS A 53 17.40 -6.89 -21.97
C HIS A 53 17.87 -5.43 -21.98
N LEU A 54 17.81 -4.75 -20.84
CA LEU A 54 18.29 -3.38 -20.69
C LEU A 54 19.78 -3.24 -21.03
N ALA A 55 20.62 -4.17 -20.56
CA ALA A 55 22.07 -4.14 -20.82
C ALA A 55 22.44 -4.44 -22.28
N GLU A 56 21.62 -5.21 -22.98
CA GLU A 56 21.84 -5.60 -24.39
C GLU A 56 21.22 -4.60 -25.39
N THR A 57 20.38 -3.68 -24.91
CA THR A 57 19.68 -2.70 -25.75
C THR A 57 20.59 -1.49 -26.03
N ALA A 58 20.92 -1.28 -27.30
CA ALA A 58 21.84 -0.21 -27.72
C ALA A 58 21.30 1.21 -27.51
N VAL A 59 19.98 1.40 -27.71
CA VAL A 59 19.29 2.68 -27.51
C VAL A 59 18.01 2.40 -26.73
N PRO A 60 18.04 2.49 -25.38
CA PRO A 60 16.91 2.13 -24.55
C PRO A 60 15.76 3.13 -24.66
N THR A 61 14.53 2.64 -24.54
CA THR A 61 13.30 3.46 -24.50
C THR A 61 12.60 3.39 -23.15
N VAL A 62 11.59 4.23 -22.95
CA VAL A 62 10.73 4.16 -21.76
C VAL A 62 9.96 2.83 -21.71
N GLU A 63 9.55 2.31 -22.87
CA GLU A 63 8.89 1.02 -22.97
C GLU A 63 9.79 -0.11 -22.47
N ASP A 64 11.09 -0.08 -22.75
CA ASP A 64 12.06 -1.06 -22.21
C ASP A 64 12.12 -1.03 -20.68
N LEU A 65 12.10 0.17 -20.09
CA LEU A 65 12.04 0.35 -18.63
C LEU A 65 10.73 -0.18 -18.03
N LEU A 66 9.62 -0.04 -18.76
CA LEU A 66 8.28 -0.40 -18.30
C LEU A 66 7.90 -1.87 -18.51
N GLN A 67 8.70 -2.67 -19.23
CA GLN A 67 8.43 -4.10 -19.41
C GLN A 67 8.28 -4.86 -18.07
N ILE A 68 8.95 -4.39 -17.01
CA ILE A 68 8.89 -4.97 -15.67
C ILE A 68 7.51 -4.79 -14.97
N ASP A 69 6.65 -3.94 -15.53
CA ASP A 69 5.30 -3.69 -15.01
C ASP A 69 4.29 -4.79 -15.38
N ASP A 70 4.63 -5.70 -16.32
CA ASP A 70 3.73 -6.81 -16.71
C ASP A 70 3.48 -7.74 -15.52
N PRO A 71 2.21 -7.95 -15.10
CA PRO A 71 1.87 -8.79 -13.96
C PRO A 71 2.27 -10.27 -14.11
N HIS A 72 2.50 -10.78 -15.33
CA HIS A 72 3.06 -12.12 -15.52
C HIS A 72 4.48 -12.22 -14.95
N GLY A 73 5.19 -11.10 -14.88
CA GLY A 73 6.48 -10.98 -14.23
C GLY A 73 6.44 -11.18 -12.72
N HIS A 74 5.27 -11.01 -12.08
CA HIS A 74 5.04 -11.07 -10.63
C HIS A 74 4.42 -12.39 -10.16
N LEU A 75 4.27 -13.36 -11.07
CA LEU A 75 3.62 -14.62 -10.75
C LEU A 75 4.45 -15.47 -9.79
N VAL A 76 3.81 -15.92 -8.72
CA VAL A 76 4.39 -16.83 -7.73
C VAL A 76 3.47 -18.02 -7.49
N GLU A 77 4.04 -19.21 -7.34
CA GLU A 77 3.27 -20.41 -6.97
C GLU A 77 3.05 -20.42 -5.46
N ARG A 78 1.81 -20.69 -5.03
CA ARG A 78 1.44 -20.77 -3.62
C ARG A 78 0.42 -21.88 -3.39
N ALA A 79 0.55 -22.58 -2.28
CA ALA A 79 -0.50 -23.48 -1.81
C ALA A 79 -1.70 -22.66 -1.30
N THR A 80 -2.92 -23.16 -1.49
CA THR A 80 -4.16 -22.49 -1.08
C THR A 80 -4.22 -22.22 0.42
N ASP A 81 -3.67 -23.10 1.25
CA ASP A 81 -3.60 -22.89 2.71
C ASP A 81 -2.62 -21.78 3.13
N ARG A 82 -1.79 -21.29 2.19
CA ARG A 82 -0.85 -20.18 2.38
C ARG A 82 -1.30 -18.88 1.74
N LEU A 83 -2.52 -18.81 1.20
CA LEU A 83 -3.10 -17.54 0.73
C LEU A 83 -3.29 -16.55 1.88
N VAL A 84 -3.62 -17.07 3.06
CA VAL A 84 -3.64 -16.32 4.32
C VAL A 84 -2.36 -16.64 5.08
N PRO A 85 -1.49 -15.65 5.35
CA PRO A 85 -0.34 -15.89 6.21
C PRO A 85 -0.74 -16.35 7.61
N VAL A 86 0.09 -17.24 8.17
CA VAL A 86 -0.26 -18.05 9.35
C VAL A 86 -0.40 -17.22 10.62
N GLU A 87 0.28 -16.07 10.71
CA GLU A 87 0.22 -15.21 11.89
C GLU A 87 -1.19 -14.68 12.14
N PHE A 88 -1.97 -14.48 11.09
CA PHE A 88 -3.34 -13.98 11.19
C PHE A 88 -4.32 -15.09 11.52
N LEU A 89 -3.99 -16.32 11.11
CA LEU A 89 -4.75 -17.51 11.52
C LEU A 89 -4.57 -17.86 12.99
N ALA A 90 -3.57 -17.26 13.67
CA ALA A 90 -3.38 -17.38 15.11
C ALA A 90 -4.34 -16.50 15.93
N GLU A 91 -4.95 -15.47 15.32
CA GLU A 91 -6.01 -14.67 15.94
C GLU A 91 -7.34 -15.46 15.95
N PRO A 92 -7.94 -15.77 17.11
CA PRO A 92 -9.05 -16.73 17.23
C PRO A 92 -10.32 -16.41 16.42
N ASP A 93 -10.52 -15.16 16.04
CA ASP A 93 -11.69 -14.69 15.31
C ASP A 93 -11.34 -14.08 13.93
N PHE A 94 -10.09 -14.10 13.48
CA PHE A 94 -9.69 -13.38 12.27
C PHE A 94 -10.52 -13.75 11.02
N LEU A 95 -10.84 -15.03 10.83
CA LEU A 95 -11.65 -15.49 9.69
C LEU A 95 -13.16 -15.28 9.88
N THR A 96 -13.64 -15.06 11.10
CA THR A 96 -15.07 -15.06 11.44
C THR A 96 -15.56 -13.74 12.03
N ARG A 97 -14.65 -12.80 12.31
CA ARG A 97 -14.94 -11.49 12.89
C ARG A 97 -15.79 -10.66 11.94
N ASP A 98 -16.97 -10.29 12.41
CA ASP A 98 -17.87 -9.35 11.74
C ASP A 98 -17.39 -7.92 12.02
N LEU A 99 -16.97 -7.21 10.98
CA LEU A 99 -16.55 -5.80 11.08
C LEU A 99 -17.59 -4.84 10.51
N GLY A 100 -18.87 -5.11 10.70
CA GLY A 100 -19.96 -4.26 10.20
C GLY A 100 -20.45 -4.74 8.84
N GLY A 101 -20.78 -6.04 8.75
CA GLY A 101 -21.14 -6.73 7.51
C GLY A 101 -19.94 -7.18 6.70
N TRP A 102 -18.72 -6.87 7.12
CA TRP A 102 -17.52 -7.34 6.44
C TRP A 102 -17.22 -8.78 6.78
N VAL A 103 -17.21 -9.61 5.73
CA VAL A 103 -16.69 -10.97 5.83
C VAL A 103 -15.26 -11.05 5.33
N SER A 104 -14.51 -11.91 5.99
CA SER A 104 -13.18 -12.30 5.56
C SER A 104 -13.26 -12.91 4.15
N ASN A 105 -12.69 -12.23 3.15
CA ASN A 105 -12.67 -12.64 1.75
C ASN A 105 -11.24 -12.58 1.18
N TYR A 106 -10.80 -13.64 0.51
CA TYR A 106 -9.63 -13.57 -0.37
C TYR A 106 -10.10 -13.06 -1.73
N PHE A 107 -9.59 -11.89 -2.12
CA PHE A 107 -9.92 -11.24 -3.38
C PHE A 107 -8.64 -10.97 -4.16
N GLY A 108 -8.46 -11.64 -5.29
CA GLY A 108 -7.22 -11.53 -6.05
C GLY A 108 -7.20 -12.30 -7.35
N THR A 109 -6.16 -12.07 -8.15
CA THR A 109 -5.92 -12.82 -9.38
C THR A 109 -5.23 -14.15 -9.06
N ILE A 110 -5.82 -15.25 -9.53
CA ILE A 110 -5.26 -16.59 -9.45
C ILE A 110 -5.07 -17.19 -10.85
N GLY A 111 -4.00 -17.97 -11.01
CA GLY A 111 -3.77 -18.84 -12.13
C GLY A 111 -4.10 -20.29 -11.75
N TYR A 112 -4.96 -20.94 -12.52
CA TYR A 112 -5.46 -22.31 -12.25
C TYR A 112 -5.54 -23.16 -13.53
N GLU A 113 -5.63 -24.47 -13.34
CA GLU A 113 -5.94 -25.41 -14.41
C GLU A 113 -7.42 -25.80 -14.33
N PRO A 114 -8.22 -25.62 -15.39
CA PRO A 114 -9.65 -25.91 -15.33
C PRO A 114 -9.97 -27.40 -15.06
N PRO A 115 -11.03 -27.69 -14.26
CA PRO A 115 -11.89 -26.74 -13.55
C PRO A 115 -11.22 -26.13 -12.30
N LEU A 116 -11.61 -24.90 -11.93
CA LEU A 116 -11.11 -24.23 -10.72
C LEU A 116 -11.45 -25.03 -9.46
N ALA A 117 -12.72 -25.43 -9.31
CA ALA A 117 -13.16 -26.31 -8.24
C ALA A 117 -12.64 -27.73 -8.50
N ASN A 118 -11.77 -28.21 -7.61
CA ASN A 118 -11.01 -29.44 -7.81
C ASN A 118 -10.91 -30.32 -6.55
N GLY A 119 -11.79 -30.09 -5.56
CA GLY A 119 -11.75 -30.78 -4.28
C GLY A 119 -11.00 -30.02 -3.19
N ASP A 120 -10.29 -28.94 -3.53
CA ASP A 120 -9.72 -28.01 -2.55
C ASP A 120 -10.82 -27.18 -1.83
N PRO A 121 -10.83 -27.10 -0.49
CA PRO A 121 -11.87 -26.38 0.25
C PRO A 121 -12.01 -24.90 -0.12
N LEU A 122 -10.89 -24.20 -0.39
CA LEU A 122 -10.95 -22.80 -0.81
C LEU A 122 -11.45 -22.70 -2.25
N LEU A 123 -10.86 -23.48 -3.17
CA LEU A 123 -11.21 -23.34 -4.60
C LEU A 123 -12.64 -23.81 -4.92
N ASN A 124 -13.19 -24.73 -4.13
CA ASN A 124 -14.59 -25.14 -4.23
C ASN A 124 -15.57 -24.01 -3.89
N ARG A 125 -15.12 -22.98 -3.15
CA ARG A 125 -15.90 -21.77 -2.82
C ARG A 125 -15.44 -20.54 -3.57
N ALA A 126 -14.45 -20.67 -4.44
CA ALA A 126 -13.97 -19.57 -5.26
C ALA A 126 -15.01 -19.22 -6.32
N GLU A 127 -15.36 -17.94 -6.37
CA GLU A 127 -16.22 -17.39 -7.41
C GLU A 127 -15.35 -16.65 -8.41
N ILE A 128 -15.43 -17.04 -9.69
CA ILE A 128 -14.77 -16.31 -10.77
C ILE A 128 -15.57 -15.05 -11.04
N LEU A 129 -14.98 -13.91 -10.69
CA LEU A 129 -15.56 -12.58 -10.93
C LEU A 129 -15.19 -12.06 -12.32
N ARG A 130 -13.99 -12.41 -12.79
CA ARG A 130 -13.51 -12.08 -14.14
C ARG A 130 -12.55 -13.15 -14.64
N ASP A 131 -12.81 -13.71 -15.82
CA ASP A 131 -11.89 -14.61 -16.53
C ASP A 131 -11.04 -13.83 -17.54
N PHE A 132 -9.73 -14.09 -17.54
CA PHE A 132 -8.75 -13.49 -18.44
C PHE A 132 -8.19 -14.47 -19.49
N GLY A 133 -8.58 -15.75 -19.45
CA GLY A 133 -7.95 -16.78 -20.25
C GLY A 133 -6.47 -16.90 -19.90
N SER A 134 -5.59 -16.89 -20.90
CA SER A 134 -4.15 -17.07 -20.67
C SER A 134 -3.36 -15.78 -20.43
N GLN A 135 -4.01 -14.61 -20.44
CA GLN A 135 -3.34 -13.31 -20.38
C GLN A 135 -4.06 -12.39 -19.40
N ILE A 136 -3.41 -12.07 -18.29
CA ILE A 136 -3.93 -11.12 -17.31
C ILE A 136 -4.12 -9.75 -17.99
N ARG A 137 -5.36 -9.25 -18.02
CA ARG A 137 -5.64 -7.87 -18.43
C ARG A 137 -5.20 -6.94 -17.31
N PHE A 138 -4.46 -5.89 -17.63
CA PHE A 138 -3.96 -4.95 -16.63
C PHE A 138 -3.98 -3.50 -17.10
N PHE A 139 -4.01 -2.61 -16.12
CA PHE A 139 -3.84 -1.17 -16.27
C PHE A 139 -2.48 -0.79 -15.65
N GLY A 140 -1.52 -0.47 -16.52
CA GLY A 140 -0.14 -0.16 -16.16
C GLY A 140 0.21 1.32 -16.31
N ALA A 141 1.51 1.60 -16.25
CA ALA A 141 2.04 2.94 -16.52
C ALA A 141 1.64 3.48 -17.91
N ASP A 142 1.57 4.80 -18.06
CA ASP A 142 1.52 5.46 -19.37
C ASP A 142 2.95 5.86 -19.80
N PRO A 143 3.51 5.27 -20.88
CA PRO A 143 4.85 5.61 -21.36
C PRO A 143 5.05 7.10 -21.63
N HIS A 144 4.02 7.81 -22.11
CA HIS A 144 4.13 9.25 -22.39
C HIS A 144 4.22 10.07 -21.10
N GLN A 145 3.40 9.74 -20.10
CA GLN A 145 3.47 10.36 -18.78
C GLN A 145 4.83 10.11 -18.11
N VAL A 146 5.34 8.87 -18.17
CA VAL A 146 6.67 8.52 -17.63
C VAL A 146 7.78 9.25 -18.37
N ALA A 147 7.78 9.27 -19.70
CA ALA A 147 8.79 9.96 -20.50
C ALA A 147 8.88 11.46 -20.16
N LYS A 148 7.73 12.11 -19.96
CA LYS A 148 7.67 13.54 -19.61
C LYS A 148 8.24 13.83 -18.22
N ARG A 149 8.06 12.90 -17.28
CA ARG A 149 8.37 13.12 -15.85
C ARG A 149 9.71 12.54 -15.42
N LEU A 150 10.26 11.58 -16.16
CA LEU A 150 11.45 10.83 -15.74
C LEU A 150 12.61 11.73 -15.34
N GLU A 151 12.96 12.71 -16.19
CA GLU A 151 14.06 13.63 -15.93
C GLU A 151 13.73 14.62 -14.79
N GLU A 152 12.47 15.06 -14.69
CA GLU A 152 12.01 15.92 -13.59
C GLU A 152 12.04 15.20 -12.23
N GLU A 153 11.72 13.90 -12.20
CA GLU A 153 11.65 13.09 -10.98
C GLU A 153 13.03 12.57 -10.55
N THR A 154 13.93 12.30 -11.50
CA THR A 154 15.21 11.62 -11.22
C THR A 154 16.46 12.45 -11.53
N GLY A 155 16.33 13.55 -12.26
CA GLY A 155 17.45 14.37 -12.75
C GLY A 155 18.27 13.69 -13.85
N MET A 156 17.77 12.60 -14.45
CA MET A 156 18.50 11.78 -15.40
C MET A 156 17.69 11.43 -16.65
N GLY A 157 18.39 11.33 -17.78
CA GLY A 157 17.85 10.76 -19.01
C GLY A 157 17.76 9.22 -18.97
N ILE A 158 17.05 8.64 -19.95
CA ILE A 158 16.74 7.20 -20.03
C ILE A 158 18.01 6.33 -19.97
N GLU A 159 19.05 6.66 -20.72
CA GLU A 159 20.30 5.88 -20.76
C GLU A 159 20.98 5.80 -19.39
N ALA A 160 21.03 6.92 -18.65
CA ALA A 160 21.63 6.97 -17.32
C ALA A 160 20.80 6.17 -16.31
N ILE A 161 19.47 6.21 -16.41
CA ILE A 161 18.56 5.41 -15.59
C ILE A 161 18.75 3.91 -15.85
N VAL A 162 18.84 3.50 -17.11
CA VAL A 162 19.11 2.10 -17.48
C VAL A 162 20.45 1.64 -16.90
N GLN A 163 21.50 2.44 -17.06
CA GLN A 163 22.81 2.15 -16.48
C GLN A 163 22.74 2.02 -14.95
N ALA A 164 21.95 2.87 -14.27
CA ALA A 164 21.76 2.81 -12.84
C ALA A 164 21.10 1.49 -12.39
N PHE A 165 20.06 1.01 -13.08
CA PHE A 165 19.44 -0.30 -12.79
C PHE A 165 20.42 -1.46 -13.02
N CYS A 166 21.10 -1.50 -14.17
CA CYS A 166 22.07 -2.55 -14.49
C CYS A 166 23.23 -2.58 -13.47
N ARG A 167 23.68 -1.41 -13.04
CA ARG A 167 24.72 -1.24 -12.03
C ARG A 167 24.27 -1.70 -10.65
N LEU A 168 23.09 -1.28 -10.21
CA LEU A 168 22.52 -1.72 -8.93
C LEU A 168 22.34 -3.24 -8.88
N HIS A 169 21.86 -3.82 -9.97
CA HIS A 169 21.76 -5.27 -10.10
C HIS A 169 23.13 -5.95 -9.98
N THR A 170 24.17 -5.40 -10.63
CA THR A 170 25.54 -5.93 -10.53
C THR A 170 26.09 -5.85 -9.11
N ILE A 171 25.88 -4.73 -8.41
CA ILE A 171 26.26 -4.55 -7.00
C ILE A 171 25.58 -5.60 -6.12
N ARG A 172 24.27 -5.79 -6.31
CA ARG A 172 23.48 -6.80 -5.59
C ARG A 172 24.03 -8.20 -5.82
N GLN A 173 24.26 -8.59 -7.08
CA GLN A 173 24.78 -9.92 -7.41
C GLN A 173 26.16 -10.16 -6.82
N HIS A 174 27.03 -9.14 -6.83
CA HIS A 174 28.34 -9.21 -6.20
C HIS A 174 28.24 -9.42 -4.68
N HIS A 175 27.31 -8.73 -4.02
CA HIS A 175 27.15 -8.82 -2.57
C HIS A 175 26.47 -10.12 -2.12
N LEU A 176 25.37 -10.51 -2.78
CA LEU A 176 24.59 -11.69 -2.41
C LEU A 176 25.21 -13.01 -2.90
N GLY A 177 25.98 -12.95 -3.99
CA GLY A 177 26.53 -14.14 -4.66
C GLY A 177 25.47 -15.03 -5.31
N GLN A 178 25.89 -16.20 -5.78
CA GLN A 178 25.01 -17.15 -6.49
C GLN A 178 24.04 -17.89 -5.56
N ARG A 179 24.35 -17.96 -4.27
CA ARG A 179 23.55 -18.63 -3.24
C ARG A 179 23.43 -17.68 -2.04
N PRO A 180 22.50 -16.73 -2.10
CA PRO A 180 22.31 -15.78 -1.02
C PRO A 180 21.97 -16.52 0.28
N THR A 181 22.64 -16.13 1.35
CA THR A 181 22.34 -16.55 2.72
C THR A 181 21.56 -15.46 3.45
N LEU A 182 20.92 -15.80 4.57
CA LEU A 182 20.24 -14.80 5.38
C LEU A 182 21.20 -13.68 5.85
N PRO A 183 22.41 -13.97 6.37
CA PRO A 183 23.37 -12.92 6.72
C PRO A 183 23.76 -12.02 5.56
N THR A 184 23.95 -12.56 4.35
CA THR A 184 24.29 -11.72 3.17
C THR A 184 23.14 -10.84 2.72
N HIS A 185 21.89 -11.29 2.89
CA HIS A 185 20.72 -10.43 2.62
C HIS A 185 20.64 -9.28 3.62
N MET A 186 20.78 -9.55 4.91
CA MET A 186 20.78 -8.53 5.96
C MET A 186 21.91 -7.51 5.75
N ALA A 187 23.13 -7.98 5.49
CA ALA A 187 24.28 -7.11 5.22
C ALA A 187 24.09 -6.25 3.95
N TYR A 188 23.38 -6.75 2.94
CA TYR A 188 23.07 -5.96 1.75
C TYR A 188 22.06 -4.85 2.07
N ILE A 189 21.05 -5.15 2.89
CA ILE A 189 20.08 -4.14 3.36
C ILE A 189 20.79 -3.07 4.19
N ASP A 190 21.69 -3.46 5.10
CA ASP A 190 22.49 -2.52 5.89
C ASP A 190 23.32 -1.60 4.99
N ARG A 191 23.94 -2.18 3.95
CA ARG A 191 24.70 -1.42 2.96
C ARG A 191 23.81 -0.44 2.18
N LEU A 192 22.66 -0.88 1.67
CA LEU A 192 21.72 0.00 0.97
C LEU A 192 21.29 1.16 1.86
N TYR A 193 20.94 0.88 3.10
CA TYR A 193 20.53 1.89 4.06
C TYR A 193 21.64 2.92 4.31
N THR A 194 22.88 2.45 4.52
CA THR A 194 24.06 3.32 4.71
C THR A 194 24.32 4.20 3.50
N GLU A 195 24.27 3.63 2.29
CA GLU A 195 24.52 4.36 1.04
C GLU A 195 23.48 5.46 0.77
N ILE A 196 22.25 5.26 1.25
CA ILE A 196 21.19 6.28 1.21
C ILE A 196 21.40 7.33 2.31
N ALA A 197 21.66 6.90 3.55
CA ALA A 197 21.82 7.78 4.71
C ALA A 197 23.04 8.71 4.59
N GLU A 198 24.14 8.21 4.04
CA GLU A 198 25.38 8.97 3.84
C GLU A 198 25.40 9.72 2.49
N GLU A 199 24.29 9.70 1.74
CA GLU A 199 24.13 10.29 0.40
C GLU A 199 25.20 9.84 -0.62
N CYS A 200 25.96 8.80 -0.30
CA CYS A 200 27.03 8.26 -1.14
C CYS A 200 26.46 7.68 -2.43
N SER A 201 25.25 7.10 -2.38
CA SER A 201 24.48 6.65 -3.55
C SER A 201 25.26 5.73 -4.48
N PHE A 202 26.15 4.92 -3.90
CA PHE A 202 27.15 4.11 -4.59
C PHE A 202 27.98 4.91 -5.60
N ALA A 203 28.20 6.21 -5.47
CA ALA A 203 28.99 6.97 -6.44
C ALA A 203 30.44 6.44 -6.53
N ALA A 204 31.01 6.42 -7.74
CA ALA A 204 32.42 6.09 -7.95
C ALA A 204 33.04 7.07 -8.96
N LYS A 205 34.38 7.15 -9.00
CA LYS A 205 35.12 8.14 -9.80
C LYS A 205 34.66 8.24 -11.27
N ASP A 206 34.29 7.11 -11.87
CA ASP A 206 33.89 7.01 -13.29
C ASP A 206 32.45 6.52 -13.46
N GLN A 207 31.62 6.55 -12.40
CA GLN A 207 30.24 6.07 -12.45
C GLN A 207 29.32 7.05 -11.70
N PRO A 208 28.26 7.57 -12.34
CA PRO A 208 27.34 8.49 -11.69
C PRO A 208 26.64 7.81 -10.50
N ALA A 209 26.25 8.62 -9.52
CA ALA A 209 25.42 8.19 -8.39
C ALA A 209 24.14 7.51 -8.87
N ILE A 210 23.70 6.47 -8.18
CA ILE A 210 22.39 5.86 -8.45
C ILE A 210 21.31 6.77 -7.85
N PRO A 211 20.26 7.17 -8.60
CA PRO A 211 19.19 8.01 -8.09
C PRO A 211 18.57 7.44 -6.80
N ASN A 212 18.31 8.33 -5.84
CA ASN A 212 17.79 7.93 -4.53
C ASN A 212 16.46 7.16 -4.63
N HIS A 213 15.56 7.51 -5.56
CA HIS A 213 14.30 6.76 -5.75
C HIS A 213 14.54 5.29 -6.12
N ILE A 214 15.57 5.00 -6.93
CA ILE A 214 15.93 3.63 -7.30
C ILE A 214 16.52 2.88 -6.09
N LEU A 215 17.34 3.56 -5.27
CA LEU A 215 17.88 2.97 -4.04
C LEU A 215 16.79 2.69 -3.00
N LEU A 216 15.83 3.59 -2.86
CA LEU A 216 14.66 3.41 -2.00
C LEU A 216 13.78 2.25 -2.48
N ASP A 217 13.56 2.09 -3.80
CA ASP A 217 12.83 0.94 -4.35
C ASP A 217 13.56 -0.39 -4.10
N GLU A 218 14.90 -0.40 -4.22
CA GLU A 218 15.70 -1.58 -3.93
C GLU A 218 15.70 -1.92 -2.43
N LEU A 219 15.88 -0.93 -1.54
CA LEU A 219 15.77 -1.11 -0.10
C LEU A 219 14.39 -1.67 0.29
N LEU A 220 13.32 -1.08 -0.26
CA LEU A 220 11.96 -1.57 -0.10
C LEU A 220 11.83 -3.02 -0.57
N GLY A 221 12.31 -3.34 -1.77
CA GLY A 221 12.28 -4.68 -2.34
C GLY A 221 13.02 -5.72 -1.50
N GLN A 222 14.21 -5.40 -0.97
CA GLN A 222 14.97 -6.30 -0.12
C GLN A 222 14.30 -6.52 1.24
N LEU A 223 13.69 -5.48 1.83
CA LEU A 223 12.91 -5.62 3.05
C LEU A 223 11.66 -6.49 2.84
N VAL A 224 10.97 -6.37 1.69
CA VAL A 224 9.87 -7.28 1.32
C VAL A 224 10.35 -8.73 1.27
N ILE A 225 11.48 -8.99 0.62
CA ILE A 225 12.07 -10.34 0.57
C ILE A 225 12.34 -10.88 1.97
N LEU A 226 12.97 -10.07 2.83
CA LEU A 226 13.30 -10.45 4.21
C LEU A 226 12.04 -10.77 5.03
N GLU A 227 11.00 -9.95 4.91
CA GLU A 227 9.73 -10.16 5.61
C GLU A 227 8.99 -11.40 5.09
N LEU A 228 8.99 -11.65 3.78
CA LEU A 228 8.42 -12.87 3.21
C LEU A 228 9.18 -14.12 3.68
N LEU A 229 10.51 -14.06 3.79
CA LEU A 229 11.33 -15.15 4.35
C LEU A 229 10.97 -15.40 5.82
N ARG A 230 10.77 -14.35 6.63
CA ARG A 230 10.34 -14.46 8.03
C ARG A 230 8.99 -15.18 8.11
N ARG A 231 8.01 -14.75 7.31
CA ARG A 231 6.66 -15.35 7.30
C ARG A 231 6.66 -16.80 6.86
N THR A 232 7.44 -17.14 5.84
CA THR A 232 7.64 -18.54 5.44
C THR A 232 8.25 -19.35 6.58
N ALA A 233 9.27 -18.82 7.27
CA ALA A 233 9.86 -19.49 8.42
C ALA A 233 8.84 -19.70 9.56
N VAL A 234 7.99 -18.71 9.86
CA VAL A 234 6.90 -18.87 10.84
C VAL A 234 5.91 -19.95 10.40
N ALA A 235 5.49 -19.93 9.14
CA ALA A 235 4.57 -20.93 8.57
C ALA A 235 5.14 -22.36 8.63
N ASP A 236 6.45 -22.50 8.46
CA ASP A 236 7.15 -23.78 8.48
C ASP A 236 7.64 -24.17 9.89
N GLN A 237 7.29 -23.39 10.93
CA GLN A 237 7.76 -23.56 12.32
C GLN A 237 9.28 -23.55 12.49
N ASN A 238 9.98 -22.86 11.58
CA ASN A 238 11.42 -22.63 11.67
C ASN A 238 11.73 -21.41 12.54
N HIS A 239 11.55 -21.57 13.84
CA HIS A 239 11.78 -20.52 14.84
C HIS A 239 13.19 -19.92 14.77
N SER A 240 14.21 -20.75 14.46
CA SER A 240 15.59 -20.28 14.35
C SER A 240 15.79 -19.19 13.29
N VAL A 241 15.05 -19.26 12.18
CA VAL A 241 15.13 -18.26 11.11
C VAL A 241 14.19 -17.08 11.40
N SER A 242 12.96 -17.34 11.85
CA SER A 242 12.01 -16.26 12.14
C SER A 242 12.50 -15.34 13.24
N ASP A 243 13.12 -15.89 14.29
CA ASP A 243 13.56 -15.14 15.46
C ASP A 243 14.79 -14.28 15.13
N VAL A 244 15.71 -14.80 14.30
CA VAL A 244 16.86 -14.03 13.81
C VAL A 244 16.42 -12.82 12.98
N ILE A 245 15.44 -13.02 12.08
CA ILE A 245 14.91 -11.91 11.27
C ILE A 245 14.18 -10.90 12.14
N ALA A 246 13.31 -11.36 13.05
CA ALA A 246 12.56 -10.49 13.95
C ALA A 246 13.49 -9.67 14.85
N ALA A 247 14.54 -10.28 15.41
CA ALA A 247 15.52 -9.58 16.24
C ALA A 247 16.31 -8.54 15.43
N TRP A 248 16.69 -8.86 14.19
CA TRP A 248 17.34 -7.90 13.29
C TRP A 248 16.41 -6.72 12.95
N GLN A 249 15.16 -6.99 12.58
CA GLN A 249 14.17 -5.95 12.28
C GLN A 249 13.92 -5.04 13.49
N GLU A 250 13.81 -5.61 14.70
CA GLU A 250 13.65 -4.84 15.93
C GLU A 250 14.89 -3.99 16.24
N THR A 251 16.10 -4.52 16.00
CA THR A 251 17.34 -3.74 16.15
C THR A 251 17.34 -2.51 15.24
N HIS A 252 16.96 -2.65 13.96
CA HIS A 252 16.87 -1.51 13.03
C HIS A 252 15.78 -0.51 13.42
N LYS A 253 14.63 -1.01 13.86
CA LYS A 253 13.53 -0.18 14.35
C LYS A 253 13.96 0.65 15.56
N GLN A 254 14.69 0.07 16.51
CA GLN A 254 15.17 0.79 17.69
C GLN A 254 16.32 1.75 17.37
N ALA A 255 17.24 1.36 16.48
CA ALA A 255 18.43 2.16 16.17
C ALA A 255 18.13 3.35 15.25
N SER A 256 17.17 3.22 14.35
CA SER A 256 16.93 4.19 13.27
C SER A 256 15.47 4.45 12.93
N GLY A 257 14.54 3.75 13.61
CA GLY A 257 13.13 3.78 13.25
C GLY A 257 12.79 3.07 11.94
N LEU A 258 13.76 2.46 11.25
CA LEU A 258 13.53 1.77 9.98
C LEU A 258 12.54 0.61 10.16
N GLN A 259 11.43 0.69 9.43
CA GLN A 259 10.36 -0.29 9.52
C GLN A 259 9.72 -0.55 8.16
N LEU A 260 9.41 -1.82 7.89
CA LEU A 260 8.56 -2.24 6.79
C LEU A 260 7.15 -2.55 7.31
N LEU A 261 6.13 -2.06 6.62
CA LEU A 261 4.74 -2.48 6.78
C LEU A 261 4.22 -3.07 5.46
N LEU A 262 3.75 -4.31 5.50
CA LEU A 262 3.03 -4.93 4.39
C LEU A 262 1.52 -4.82 4.65
N LYS A 263 0.89 -3.78 4.09
CA LYS A 263 -0.56 -3.56 4.14
C LYS A 263 -1.29 -4.50 3.16
N GLY A 264 -2.49 -4.92 3.54
CA GLY A 264 -3.46 -5.52 2.62
C GLY A 264 -3.29 -6.99 2.29
N GLU A 265 -2.40 -7.73 2.95
CA GLU A 265 -2.34 -9.19 2.81
C GLU A 265 -3.46 -9.92 3.60
N TYR A 266 -4.38 -9.16 4.22
CA TYR A 266 -5.36 -9.64 5.19
C TYR A 266 -6.71 -8.94 5.04
N ILE A 267 -7.55 -9.53 4.20
CA ILE A 267 -8.89 -10.04 4.54
C ILE A 267 -9.64 -9.25 5.61
N ILE A 268 -10.39 -8.26 5.12
CA ILE A 268 -11.68 -7.71 5.57
C ILE A 268 -11.90 -6.63 4.51
N GLY A 269 -12.84 -6.85 3.59
CA GLY A 269 -12.83 -6.45 2.16
C GLY A 269 -12.54 -5.01 1.70
N ARG A 270 -11.53 -4.35 2.25
CA ARG A 270 -10.78 -3.24 1.63
C ARG A 270 -9.44 -3.81 1.21
N HIS A 271 -9.41 -4.59 0.12
CA HIS A 271 -8.16 -5.23 -0.29
C HIS A 271 -7.26 -4.21 -1.00
N ARG A 272 -6.55 -3.39 -0.22
CA ARG A 272 -5.49 -2.51 -0.73
C ARG A 272 -4.14 -3.06 -0.30
N ARG A 273 -3.48 -3.77 -1.21
CA ARG A 273 -2.13 -4.27 -0.98
C ARG A 273 -1.15 -3.14 -1.18
N SER A 274 -0.31 -2.88 -0.18
CA SER A 274 0.72 -1.85 -0.29
C SER A 274 1.90 -2.18 0.59
N THR A 275 3.09 -1.89 0.09
CA THR A 275 4.33 -1.95 0.83
C THR A 275 4.67 -0.54 1.30
N ILE A 276 4.96 -0.37 2.59
CA ILE A 276 5.33 0.91 3.18
C ILE A 276 6.67 0.78 3.90
N LEU A 277 7.62 1.61 3.50
CA LEU A 277 8.85 1.89 4.23
C LEU A 277 8.62 3.11 5.12
N ILE A 278 8.93 2.99 6.40
CA ILE A 278 9.07 4.14 7.31
C ILE A 278 10.56 4.21 7.66
N ALA A 279 11.23 5.30 7.31
CA ALA A 279 12.65 5.49 7.56
C ALA A 279 12.92 6.91 8.11
N PRO A 280 12.76 7.10 9.43
CA PRO A 280 12.90 8.41 10.09
C PRO A 280 14.24 9.10 9.87
N GLU A 281 15.36 8.39 10.04
CA GLU A 281 16.70 8.97 9.82
C GLU A 281 16.99 9.27 8.34
N LEU A 282 16.26 8.63 7.41
CA LEU A 282 16.29 9.00 5.98
C LEU A 282 15.32 10.15 5.66
N GLY A 283 14.52 10.59 6.63
CA GLY A 283 13.53 11.64 6.47
C GLY A 283 12.35 11.27 5.56
N VAL A 284 12.06 9.99 5.34
CA VAL A 284 11.06 9.56 4.34
C VAL A 284 10.11 8.44 4.81
N VAL A 285 8.92 8.46 4.21
CA VAL A 285 7.97 7.35 4.16
C VAL A 285 7.74 7.01 2.69
N VAL A 286 8.09 5.80 2.27
CA VAL A 286 7.94 5.34 0.88
C VAL A 286 6.79 4.36 0.79
N LYS A 287 5.85 4.60 -0.12
CA LYS A 287 4.67 3.75 -0.33
C LYS A 287 4.67 3.23 -1.77
N GLN A 288 4.48 1.92 -1.91
CA GLN A 288 4.28 1.26 -3.20
C GLN A 288 3.01 0.41 -3.14
N PRO A 289 1.97 0.74 -3.91
CA PRO A 289 0.84 -0.16 -4.09
C PRO A 289 1.31 -1.46 -4.75
N ALA A 290 0.78 -2.60 -4.34
CA ALA A 290 1.02 -3.84 -5.07
C ALA A 290 0.00 -3.97 -6.23
N PRO A 291 0.29 -4.77 -7.27
CA PRO A 291 -0.69 -5.04 -8.31
C PRO A 291 -1.97 -5.63 -7.72
N GLU A 292 -3.16 -5.11 -8.04
CA GLU A 292 -4.43 -5.60 -7.47
C GLU A 292 -5.61 -5.42 -8.42
N PRO A 293 -6.69 -6.22 -8.28
CA PRO A 293 -7.85 -6.03 -9.14
C PRO A 293 -8.49 -4.66 -8.90
N PHE A 294 -8.89 -3.97 -9.98
CA PHE A 294 -9.62 -2.70 -9.83
C PHE A 294 -11.03 -3.00 -9.29
N HIS A 295 -11.34 -2.48 -8.10
CA HIS A 295 -12.61 -2.76 -7.45
C HIS A 295 -13.11 -1.60 -6.60
N GLU A 296 -14.41 -1.61 -6.41
CA GLU A 296 -15.15 -0.88 -5.38
C GLU A 296 -15.74 -1.90 -4.40
N ILE A 297 -16.55 -1.41 -3.47
CA ILE A 297 -17.18 -2.20 -2.42
C ILE A 297 -18.69 -2.03 -2.54
N GLU A 298 -19.39 -3.15 -2.60
CA GLU A 298 -20.84 -3.16 -2.49
C GLU A 298 -21.24 -3.58 -1.07
N LEU A 299 -21.83 -2.62 -0.34
CA LEU A 299 -22.26 -2.81 1.05
C LEU A 299 -23.57 -3.60 1.10
N GLY A 300 -23.61 -4.66 1.91
CA GLY A 300 -24.78 -5.52 2.04
C GLY A 300 -25.14 -6.27 0.75
N ALA A 301 -24.17 -6.46 -0.15
CA ALA A 301 -24.35 -7.10 -1.45
C ALA A 301 -25.05 -8.47 -1.38
N ARG A 302 -24.81 -9.23 -0.30
CA ARG A 302 -25.30 -10.61 -0.18
C ARG A 302 -25.93 -10.87 1.18
N MET A 303 -26.97 -11.69 1.22
CA MET A 303 -27.54 -12.22 2.45
C MET A 303 -27.07 -13.66 2.66
N VAL A 304 -26.30 -13.91 3.72
CA VAL A 304 -25.81 -15.25 4.07
C VAL A 304 -26.21 -15.54 5.50
N ASN A 305 -26.93 -16.65 5.71
CA ASN A 305 -27.48 -17.03 7.02
C ASN A 305 -28.27 -15.88 7.70
N GLY A 306 -29.00 -15.09 6.91
CA GLY A 306 -29.81 -13.97 7.41
C GLY A 306 -29.01 -12.71 7.78
N ARG A 307 -27.71 -12.64 7.49
CA ARG A 307 -26.87 -11.45 7.72
C ARG A 307 -26.37 -10.86 6.40
N PRO A 308 -26.31 -9.52 6.28
CA PRO A 308 -25.70 -8.88 5.12
C PRO A 308 -24.17 -9.08 5.13
N GLU A 309 -23.60 -9.39 3.97
CA GLU A 309 -22.16 -9.46 3.72
C GLU A 309 -21.76 -8.40 2.69
N ASN A 310 -20.73 -7.61 3.00
CA ASN A 310 -20.07 -6.67 2.09
C ASN A 310 -19.10 -7.43 1.18
N TRP A 311 -19.10 -7.13 -0.11
CA TRP A 311 -18.28 -7.83 -1.11
C TRP A 311 -17.53 -6.85 -2.02
N PRO A 312 -16.31 -7.21 -2.47
CA PRO A 312 -15.63 -6.46 -3.51
C PRO A 312 -16.40 -6.63 -4.83
N VAL A 313 -16.59 -5.51 -5.55
CA VAL A 313 -17.20 -5.50 -6.87
C VAL A 313 -16.20 -4.93 -7.86
N MET A 314 -15.98 -5.67 -8.95
CA MET A 314 -15.08 -5.25 -10.01
C MET A 314 -15.55 -3.91 -10.59
N THR A 315 -14.66 -2.93 -10.62
CA THR A 315 -14.87 -1.72 -11.41
C THR A 315 -14.26 -1.88 -12.79
N GLU A 316 -14.77 -1.08 -13.72
CA GLU A 316 -14.35 -1.10 -15.12
C GLU A 316 -14.44 -2.52 -15.73
N ASP A 317 -13.55 -2.85 -16.65
CA ASP A 317 -13.46 -4.15 -17.30
C ASP A 317 -12.85 -5.26 -16.41
N GLY A 318 -12.59 -4.93 -15.14
CA GLY A 318 -11.95 -5.78 -14.16
C GLY A 318 -10.47 -6.01 -14.39
N ALA A 319 -9.73 -5.06 -14.97
CA ALA A 319 -8.27 -5.12 -15.08
C ALA A 319 -7.58 -5.19 -13.71
N LEU A 320 -6.39 -5.80 -13.71
CA LEU A 320 -5.44 -5.67 -12.61
C LEU A 320 -4.72 -4.31 -12.72
N VAL A 321 -4.78 -3.46 -11.70
CA VAL A 321 -4.03 -2.21 -11.65
C VAL A 321 -2.64 -2.49 -11.08
N THR A 322 -1.58 -2.14 -11.80
CA THR A 322 -0.19 -2.29 -11.32
C THR A 322 0.19 -1.16 -10.36
N ALA A 323 1.34 -1.25 -9.69
CA ALA A 323 1.87 -0.15 -8.87
C ALA A 323 1.97 1.16 -9.67
N ARG A 324 2.48 1.07 -10.91
CA ARG A 324 2.65 2.22 -11.81
C ARG A 324 1.32 2.69 -12.40
N GLY A 325 0.40 1.76 -12.69
CA GLY A 325 -0.97 2.09 -13.08
C GLY A 325 -1.70 2.86 -11.98
N ARG A 326 -1.53 2.47 -10.71
CA ARG A 326 -2.11 3.21 -9.59
C ARG A 326 -1.53 4.61 -9.50
N LEU A 327 -0.23 4.76 -9.67
CA LEU A 327 0.42 6.07 -9.66
C LEU A 327 0.00 6.93 -10.85
N ARG A 328 -0.18 6.34 -12.03
CA ARG A 328 -0.74 7.01 -13.21
C ARG A 328 -2.09 7.67 -12.88
N LEU A 329 -3.02 6.94 -12.25
CA LEU A 329 -4.32 7.50 -11.85
C LEU A 329 -4.14 8.68 -10.89
N ILE A 330 -3.29 8.55 -9.87
CA ILE A 330 -3.01 9.63 -8.91
C ILE A 330 -2.48 10.89 -9.60
N LEU A 331 -1.59 10.72 -10.59
CA LEU A 331 -0.99 11.82 -11.34
C LEU A 331 -1.95 12.44 -12.36
N GLU A 332 -2.79 11.64 -13.02
CA GLU A 332 -3.82 12.11 -13.95
C GLU A 332 -4.91 12.93 -13.23
N GLU A 333 -5.34 12.49 -12.05
CA GLU A 333 -6.30 13.24 -11.23
C GLU A 333 -5.68 14.48 -10.58
N ASN A 334 -4.34 14.47 -10.39
CA ASN A 334 -3.55 15.57 -9.83
C ASN A 334 -4.07 16.06 -8.46
N LEU A 335 -4.67 15.17 -7.65
CA LEU A 335 -5.26 15.52 -6.35
C LEU A 335 -4.19 15.61 -5.27
N VAL A 336 -3.43 14.52 -5.08
CA VAL A 336 -2.39 14.45 -4.05
C VAL A 336 -1.35 15.56 -4.24
N PRO A 337 -0.83 15.86 -5.45
CA PRO A 337 0.08 17.00 -5.64
C PRO A 337 -0.53 18.36 -5.22
N ARG A 338 -1.83 18.60 -5.49
CA ARG A 338 -2.53 19.83 -5.10
C ARG A 338 -2.72 19.92 -3.58
N ILE A 339 -3.12 18.83 -2.95
CA ILE A 339 -3.25 18.73 -1.49
C ILE A 339 -1.89 18.97 -0.82
N SER A 340 -0.86 18.27 -1.28
CA SER A 340 0.50 18.40 -0.77
C SER A 340 0.99 19.84 -0.88
N ARG A 341 0.76 20.53 -2.01
CA ARG A 341 1.08 21.96 -2.15
C ARG A 341 0.32 22.85 -1.16
N ALA A 342 -0.99 22.67 -1.03
CA ALA A 342 -1.82 23.48 -0.14
C ALA A 342 -1.36 23.40 1.33
N PHE A 343 -0.91 22.23 1.77
CA PHE A 343 -0.39 22.01 3.12
C PHE A 343 1.14 22.10 3.24
N GLY A 344 1.85 22.40 2.15
CA GLY A 344 3.32 22.50 2.14
C GLY A 344 4.06 21.18 2.36
N TYR A 345 3.46 20.04 2.01
CA TYR A 345 4.16 18.75 1.95
C TYR A 345 4.92 18.61 0.64
N ASN A 346 6.19 18.22 0.75
CA ASN A 346 7.01 17.86 -0.40
C ASN A 346 6.81 16.38 -0.76
N THR A 347 5.58 15.99 -1.11
CA THR A 347 5.32 14.63 -1.62
C THR A 347 5.92 14.49 -3.01
N GLN A 348 6.84 13.55 -3.15
CA GLN A 348 7.44 13.18 -4.43
C GLN A 348 6.78 11.92 -4.97
N PHE A 349 6.89 11.74 -6.28
CA PHE A 349 6.36 10.59 -6.98
C PHE A 349 7.45 10.04 -7.90
N SER A 350 7.46 8.72 -8.09
CA SER A 350 8.25 8.09 -9.14
C SER A 350 7.32 7.33 -10.07
N SER A 351 6.94 7.98 -11.17
CA SER A 351 6.07 7.43 -12.21
C SER A 351 6.62 6.11 -12.78
N LEU A 352 7.95 6.02 -12.90
CA LEU A 352 8.66 4.83 -13.35
C LEU A 352 8.66 3.68 -12.32
N LEU A 353 8.61 3.96 -11.02
CA LEU A 353 8.71 2.91 -9.98
C LEU A 353 7.37 2.61 -9.30
N GLY A 354 6.34 3.44 -9.55
CA GLY A 354 5.06 3.35 -8.86
C GLY A 354 5.16 3.72 -7.38
N LEU A 355 6.04 4.68 -7.04
CA LEU A 355 6.27 5.10 -5.66
C LEU A 355 5.61 6.45 -5.35
N THR A 356 5.06 6.54 -4.14
CA THR A 356 4.81 7.81 -3.45
C THR A 356 5.84 7.94 -2.34
N ILE A 357 6.58 9.05 -2.31
CA ILE A 357 7.61 9.33 -1.32
C ILE A 357 7.17 10.56 -0.54
N GLU A 358 6.82 10.37 0.72
CA GLU A 358 6.38 11.42 1.63
C GLU A 358 7.52 11.77 2.60
N PRO A 359 7.64 13.02 3.04
CA PRO A 359 8.55 13.35 4.13
C PRO A 359 8.10 12.62 5.40
N PHE A 360 9.06 12.07 6.14
CA PHE A 360 8.79 11.58 7.49
C PHE A 360 8.46 12.76 8.40
N ILE A 361 7.41 12.60 9.20
CA ILE A 361 6.94 13.64 10.12
C ILE A 361 7.15 13.12 11.54
N GLN A 362 8.05 13.76 12.26
CA GLN A 362 8.28 13.45 13.66
C GLN A 362 7.11 13.96 14.52
N GLY A 363 6.51 13.06 15.30
CA GLY A 363 5.42 13.38 16.22
C GLY A 363 4.53 12.19 16.51
N ASP A 364 3.69 12.32 17.52
CA ASP A 364 2.67 11.34 17.83
C ASP A 364 1.51 11.50 16.83
N THR A 365 0.88 10.40 16.43
CA THR A 365 -0.43 10.51 15.80
C THR A 365 -1.44 11.12 16.77
N VAL A 366 -2.52 11.74 16.28
CA VAL A 366 -3.60 12.24 17.14
C VAL A 366 -4.18 11.10 17.98
N LEU A 367 -4.24 9.89 17.41
CA LEU A 367 -4.64 8.68 18.14
C LEU A 367 -3.77 8.46 19.39
N GLU A 368 -2.45 8.50 19.25
CA GLU A 368 -1.48 8.28 20.32
C GLU A 368 -1.45 9.46 21.31
N ALA A 369 -1.43 10.69 20.82
CA ALA A 369 -1.28 11.91 21.62
C ALA A 369 -2.40 12.07 22.67
N VAL A 370 -3.64 11.69 22.32
CA VAL A 370 -4.82 11.81 23.18
C VAL A 370 -5.19 10.49 23.87
N TRP A 371 -4.49 9.40 23.58
CA TRP A 371 -4.78 8.09 24.15
C TRP A 371 -4.71 8.14 25.69
N GLY A 372 -5.77 7.68 26.35
CA GLY A 372 -5.87 7.70 27.81
C GLY A 372 -6.16 9.08 28.44
N ASN A 373 -6.23 10.16 27.67
CA ASN A 373 -6.62 11.48 28.18
C ASN A 373 -7.40 12.32 27.15
N ALA A 374 -8.73 12.23 27.24
CA ALA A 374 -9.63 12.94 26.33
C ALA A 374 -9.52 14.48 26.40
N ALA A 375 -9.01 15.06 27.50
CA ALA A 375 -8.82 16.50 27.61
C ALA A 375 -7.73 17.04 26.66
N ARG A 376 -6.82 16.16 26.20
CA ARG A 376 -5.80 16.51 25.19
C ARG A 376 -6.39 16.73 23.81
N LEU A 377 -7.59 16.19 23.53
CA LEU A 377 -8.37 16.59 22.36
C LEU A 377 -9.01 17.96 22.63
N THR A 378 -8.26 19.01 22.35
CA THR A 378 -8.66 20.41 22.56
C THR A 378 -9.53 20.91 21.39
N PRO A 379 -10.30 22.00 21.57
CA PRO A 379 -11.00 22.64 20.47
C PRO A 379 -10.09 23.03 19.32
N ALA A 380 -8.92 23.61 19.59
CA ALA A 380 -7.96 24.01 18.57
C ALA A 380 -7.43 22.82 17.77
N LEU A 381 -7.09 21.71 18.43
CA LEU A 381 -6.66 20.48 17.77
C LEU A 381 -7.76 19.94 16.83
N TYR A 382 -9.01 19.95 17.28
CA TYR A 382 -10.13 19.49 16.47
C TYR A 382 -10.44 20.42 15.30
N GLU A 383 -10.34 21.73 15.50
CA GLU A 383 -10.51 22.74 14.44
C GLU A 383 -9.47 22.59 13.33
N GLU A 384 -8.21 22.25 13.65
CA GLU A 384 -7.22 21.93 12.62
C GLU A 384 -7.62 20.70 11.80
N ILE A 385 -8.16 19.65 12.41
CA ILE A 385 -8.65 18.48 11.67
C ILE A 385 -9.79 18.88 10.72
N VAL A 386 -10.73 19.71 11.19
CA VAL A 386 -11.83 20.23 10.36
C VAL A 386 -11.33 21.16 9.25
N LEU A 387 -10.31 21.98 9.52
CA LEU A 387 -9.67 22.82 8.51
C LEU A 387 -9.16 21.98 7.33
N HIS A 388 -8.60 20.80 7.60
CA HIS A 388 -8.15 19.91 6.52
C HIS A 388 -9.30 19.45 5.61
N GLN A 389 -10.47 19.15 6.17
CA GLN A 389 -11.68 18.83 5.38
C GLN A 389 -12.11 20.03 4.54
N LEU A 390 -12.11 21.23 5.12
CA LEU A 390 -12.49 22.45 4.40
C LEU A 390 -11.52 22.77 3.25
N VAL A 391 -10.22 22.56 3.43
CA VAL A 391 -9.23 22.70 2.34
C VAL A 391 -9.51 21.68 1.23
N CYS A 392 -9.79 20.41 1.57
CA CYS A 392 -10.17 19.40 0.59
C CYS A 392 -11.41 19.83 -0.21
N GLU A 393 -12.44 20.36 0.47
CA GLU A 393 -13.65 20.88 -0.18
C GLU A 393 -13.32 22.03 -1.16
N GLN A 394 -12.49 23.00 -0.74
CA GLN A 394 -12.05 24.10 -1.61
C GLN A 394 -11.28 23.61 -2.84
N LEU A 395 -10.53 22.51 -2.71
CA LEU A 395 -9.81 21.90 -3.82
C LEU A 395 -10.72 21.02 -4.70
N GLY A 396 -11.97 20.77 -4.31
CA GLY A 396 -12.90 19.89 -5.00
C GLY A 396 -12.57 18.41 -4.80
N ILE A 397 -12.09 18.05 -3.61
CA ILE A 397 -11.56 16.74 -3.25
C ILE A 397 -12.38 16.16 -2.11
N GLU A 398 -12.78 14.89 -2.25
CA GLU A 398 -13.29 14.10 -1.13
C GLU A 398 -12.16 13.23 -0.61
N ASN A 399 -11.95 13.24 0.71
CA ASN A 399 -11.20 12.19 1.39
C ASN A 399 -12.12 11.56 2.43
N GLY A 400 -12.47 10.28 2.25
CA GLY A 400 -13.36 9.58 3.18
C GLY A 400 -12.67 8.97 4.39
N ASP A 401 -11.33 8.96 4.43
CA ASP A 401 -10.55 8.22 5.45
C ASP A 401 -10.12 9.10 6.63
N TRP A 402 -11.12 9.61 7.37
CA TRP A 402 -10.91 10.41 8.58
C TRP A 402 -10.57 9.52 9.78
N HIS A 403 -9.35 9.00 9.81
CA HIS A 403 -8.82 8.20 10.91
C HIS A 403 -7.82 8.99 11.76
N ALA A 404 -7.90 8.90 13.10
CA ALA A 404 -7.03 9.67 14.00
C ALA A 404 -5.53 9.32 13.87
N ALA A 405 -5.21 8.14 13.33
CA ALA A 405 -3.82 7.76 13.01
C ALA A 405 -3.29 8.44 11.73
N ASN A 406 -4.16 9.03 10.89
CA ASN A 406 -3.76 9.75 9.68
C ASN A 406 -3.37 11.20 9.98
N PHE A 407 -3.47 11.66 11.24
CA PHE A 407 -3.07 13.00 11.66
C PHE A 407 -1.89 12.89 12.62
N ILE A 408 -0.80 13.59 12.34
CA ILE A 408 0.39 13.65 13.20
C ILE A 408 0.47 15.04 13.83
N VAL A 409 0.67 15.09 15.14
CA VAL A 409 1.01 16.31 15.87
C VAL A 409 2.52 16.50 15.76
N ARG A 410 2.94 17.30 14.78
CA ARG A 410 4.36 17.49 14.42
C ARG A 410 5.14 18.11 15.57
N GLN A 411 6.35 17.60 15.79
CA GLN A 411 7.31 18.20 16.71
C GLN A 411 8.33 19.09 15.97
N PRO A 412 8.83 20.17 16.61
CA PRO A 412 8.44 20.66 17.94
C PRO A 412 7.26 21.65 17.92
N ASP A 413 6.72 22.01 16.75
CA ASP A 413 5.80 23.14 16.58
C ASP A 413 4.33 22.85 16.91
N GLY A 414 3.96 21.58 17.08
CA GLY A 414 2.60 21.14 17.39
C GLY A 414 1.63 21.24 16.22
N ALA A 415 2.12 21.49 15.00
CA ALA A 415 1.26 21.62 13.82
C ALA A 415 0.64 20.27 13.43
N ILE A 416 -0.58 20.29 12.93
CA ILE A 416 -1.26 19.08 12.49
C ILE A 416 -0.93 18.76 11.05
N VAL A 417 -0.59 17.50 10.84
CA VAL A 417 -0.17 16.98 9.56
C VAL A 417 -1.05 15.80 9.16
N HIS A 418 -1.81 15.95 8.08
CA HIS A 418 -2.62 14.86 7.53
C HIS A 418 -1.79 14.07 6.52
N VAL A 419 -1.56 12.80 6.83
CA VAL A 419 -0.83 11.81 6.03
C VAL A 419 -1.80 10.77 5.46
N ASP A 420 -1.32 9.97 4.50
CA ASP A 420 -2.10 8.87 3.90
C ASP A 420 -3.35 9.31 3.11
N TRP A 421 -3.11 10.05 2.03
CA TRP A 421 -4.15 10.50 1.09
C TRP A 421 -4.66 9.40 0.13
N GLY A 422 -4.46 8.12 0.46
CA GLY A 422 -4.79 7.02 -0.45
C GLY A 422 -6.27 6.90 -0.79
N ALA A 423 -7.17 7.47 0.02
CA ALA A 423 -8.61 7.50 -0.20
C ALA A 423 -9.12 8.81 -0.84
N ALA A 424 -8.24 9.76 -1.17
CA ALA A 424 -8.63 10.98 -1.85
C ALA A 424 -9.15 10.69 -3.26
N ARG A 425 -10.23 11.36 -3.67
CA ARG A 425 -10.84 11.27 -5.00
C ARG A 425 -11.41 12.63 -5.42
N PRO A 426 -11.63 12.88 -6.73
CA PRO A 426 -12.24 14.12 -7.15
C PRO A 426 -13.73 14.10 -6.81
N LEU A 427 -14.27 15.23 -6.34
CA LEU A 427 -15.71 15.42 -6.21
C LEU A 427 -16.34 15.54 -7.59
N ARG A 428 -17.33 14.70 -7.88
CA ARG A 428 -18.14 14.77 -9.10
C ARG A 428 -19.00 16.04 -9.10
N PRO A 429 -19.37 16.58 -10.27
CA PRO A 429 -20.17 17.80 -10.34
C PRO A 429 -21.50 17.72 -9.55
N ASP A 430 -22.15 16.56 -9.54
CA ASP A 430 -23.40 16.30 -8.80
C ASP A 430 -23.20 16.19 -7.27
N GLU A 431 -21.97 15.98 -6.81
CA GLU A 431 -21.62 15.94 -5.38
C GLU A 431 -21.27 17.32 -4.80
N ARG A 432 -21.06 18.32 -5.66
CA ARG A 432 -20.72 19.71 -5.29
C ARG A 432 -21.97 20.53 -5.05
N THR A 433 -22.74 20.13 -4.06
CA THR A 433 -23.95 20.83 -3.62
C THR A 433 -23.77 21.36 -2.20
N PRO A 434 -24.51 22.40 -1.78
CA PRO A 434 -24.47 22.88 -0.39
C PRO A 434 -24.80 21.77 0.64
N GLY A 435 -25.72 20.86 0.29
CA GLY A 435 -26.05 19.70 1.13
C GLY A 435 -24.90 18.68 1.20
N GLY A 436 -24.20 18.45 0.08
CA GLY A 436 -23.03 17.59 0.03
C GLY A 436 -21.84 18.15 0.83
N GLU A 437 -21.60 19.46 0.73
CA GLU A 437 -20.56 20.16 1.50
C GLU A 437 -20.83 20.02 3.01
N SER A 438 -22.06 20.28 3.46
CA SER A 438 -22.45 20.08 4.86
C SER A 438 -22.29 18.63 5.29
N ALA A 439 -22.73 17.67 4.48
CA ALA A 439 -22.59 16.25 4.80
C ALA A 439 -21.12 15.85 4.99
N ARG A 440 -20.21 16.29 4.11
CA ARG A 440 -18.77 16.02 4.22
C ARG A 440 -18.12 16.73 5.42
N LEU A 441 -18.54 17.95 5.76
CA LEU A 441 -18.14 18.57 7.02
C LEU A 441 -18.52 17.69 8.22
N HIS A 442 -19.74 17.16 8.24
CA HIS A 442 -20.20 16.26 9.31
C HIS A 442 -19.51 14.88 9.30
N GLN A 443 -18.97 14.43 8.16
CA GLN A 443 -18.20 13.17 8.11
C GLN A 443 -16.93 13.22 8.96
N VAL A 444 -16.35 14.40 9.24
CA VAL A 444 -15.18 14.53 10.12
C VAL A 444 -15.45 14.01 11.53
N ARG A 445 -16.72 14.03 11.97
CA ARG A 445 -17.16 13.43 13.25
C ARG A 445 -16.83 11.93 13.33
N ASN A 446 -16.71 11.24 12.19
CA ASN A 446 -16.35 9.82 12.12
C ASN A 446 -14.94 9.52 12.64
N ILE A 447 -14.09 10.52 12.81
CA ILE A 447 -12.80 10.34 13.51
C ILE A 447 -13.00 9.75 14.91
N ALA A 448 -14.17 9.95 15.53
CA ALA A 448 -14.57 9.29 16.77
C ALA A 448 -14.40 7.77 16.73
N PHE A 449 -14.68 7.12 15.58
CA PHE A 449 -14.56 5.67 15.41
C PHE A 449 -13.13 5.16 15.48
N SER A 450 -12.14 6.05 15.35
CA SER A 450 -10.73 5.71 15.57
C SER A 450 -10.46 5.39 17.05
N PHE A 451 -11.28 5.95 17.95
CA PHE A 451 -11.13 5.78 19.39
C PHE A 451 -12.10 4.71 19.89
N LYS A 452 -11.59 3.52 20.23
CA LYS A 452 -12.36 2.48 20.96
C LYS A 452 -12.58 2.85 22.45
N HIS A 453 -12.67 4.14 22.77
CA HIS A 453 -12.66 4.69 24.12
C HIS A 453 -13.79 5.71 24.29
N PRO A 454 -14.87 5.37 25.04
CA PRO A 454 -16.10 6.18 25.07
C PRO A 454 -15.91 7.66 25.47
N PRO A 455 -15.05 8.01 26.45
CA PRO A 455 -14.76 9.41 26.74
C PRO A 455 -14.18 10.21 25.57
N LEU A 456 -13.39 9.57 24.70
CA LEU A 456 -12.83 10.23 23.52
C LEU A 456 -13.88 10.41 22.43
N VAL A 457 -14.73 9.40 22.22
CA VAL A 457 -15.89 9.49 21.32
C VAL A 457 -16.80 10.66 21.73
N ALA A 458 -17.23 10.69 22.99
CA ALA A 458 -18.09 11.77 23.51
C ALA A 458 -17.42 13.15 23.38
N ARG A 459 -16.09 13.22 23.54
CA ARG A 459 -15.35 14.46 23.38
C ARG A 459 -15.33 14.94 21.92
N VAL A 460 -15.10 14.05 20.95
CA VAL A 460 -15.18 14.39 19.52
C VAL A 460 -16.57 14.94 19.19
N GLU A 461 -17.63 14.25 19.64
CA GLU A 461 -19.01 14.67 19.41
C GLU A 461 -19.30 16.06 19.98
N GLN A 462 -18.89 16.31 21.22
CA GLN A 462 -19.03 17.61 21.87
C GLN A 462 -18.31 18.72 21.10
N LEU A 463 -17.07 18.48 20.67
CA LEU A 463 -16.27 19.46 19.93
C LEU A 463 -16.86 19.75 18.56
N HIS A 464 -17.30 18.72 17.85
CA HIS A 464 -17.95 18.84 16.54
C HIS A 464 -19.24 19.65 16.65
N ASP A 465 -20.13 19.27 17.55
CA ASP A 465 -21.42 19.96 17.73
C ASP A 465 -21.23 21.42 18.19
N ALA A 466 -20.21 21.69 19.02
CA ALA A 466 -19.89 23.05 19.44
C ALA A 466 -19.31 23.90 18.31
N LEU A 467 -18.49 23.33 17.42
CA LEU A 467 -17.93 24.03 16.26
C LEU A 467 -19.01 24.30 15.20
N THR A 468 -19.79 23.29 14.81
CA THR A 468 -20.77 23.44 13.71
C THR A 468 -22.02 24.24 14.08
N ARG A 469 -22.20 24.60 15.36
CA ARG A 469 -23.26 25.54 15.80
C ARG A 469 -22.78 26.99 15.87
N ASP A 470 -21.49 27.24 15.65
CA ASP A 470 -20.88 28.56 15.68
C ASP A 470 -20.49 28.97 14.25
N ASP A 471 -21.42 29.64 13.57
CA ASP A 471 -21.26 30.09 12.18
C ASP A 471 -20.03 30.99 12.00
N GLY A 472 -19.69 31.78 13.03
CA GLY A 472 -18.52 32.67 13.00
C GLY A 472 -17.20 31.89 12.98
N ARG A 473 -17.09 30.85 13.82
CA ARG A 473 -15.91 29.95 13.83
C ARG A 473 -15.80 29.15 12.53
N VAL A 474 -16.91 28.63 12.02
CA VAL A 474 -16.90 27.90 10.73
C VAL A 474 -16.48 28.81 9.58
N ALA A 475 -17.02 30.04 9.50
CA ALA A 475 -16.66 31.01 8.47
C ALA A 475 -15.17 31.42 8.53
N ALA A 476 -14.61 31.54 9.73
CA ALA A 476 -13.18 31.80 9.92
C ALA A 476 -12.31 30.64 9.39
N LEU A 477 -12.68 29.39 9.68
CA LEU A 477 -11.98 28.22 9.14
C LEU A 477 -12.12 28.11 7.62
N GLN A 478 -13.29 28.41 7.06
CA GLN A 478 -13.50 28.45 5.61
C GLN A 478 -12.61 29.50 4.92
N THR A 479 -12.48 30.68 5.53
CA THR A 479 -11.58 31.73 5.03
C THR A 479 -10.13 31.24 5.02
N ARG A 480 -9.67 30.64 6.11
CA ARG A 480 -8.33 30.05 6.20
C ARG A 480 -8.13 28.92 5.19
N ALA A 481 -9.15 28.09 4.96
CA ALA A 481 -9.11 27.02 3.96
C ALA A 481 -8.94 27.58 2.53
N GLN A 482 -9.65 28.67 2.20
CA GLN A 482 -9.52 29.36 0.91
C GLN A 482 -8.13 29.98 0.71
N GLU A 483 -7.47 30.45 1.77
CA GLU A 483 -6.11 30.96 1.70
C GLU A 483 -5.10 29.84 1.44
N LEU A 484 -5.24 28.70 2.13
CA LEU A 484 -4.38 27.54 1.94
C LEU A 484 -4.53 26.91 0.55
N SER A 485 -5.76 26.86 0.01
CA SER A 485 -6.02 26.26 -1.31
C SER A 485 -5.51 27.09 -2.49
N LYS A 486 -5.12 28.36 -2.27
CA LYS A 486 -4.56 29.27 -3.29
C LYS A 486 -3.03 29.20 -3.41
N LYS A 487 -2.34 28.51 -2.50
CA LYS A 487 -0.89 28.24 -2.59
C LYS A 487 -0.60 27.24 -3.69
#